data_AF-A0A5C3KER2-F1
#
_entry.id   AF-A0A5C3KER2-F1
#
_cell.length_a   1.000
_cell.length_b   1.000
_cell.length_c   1.000
_cell.angle_alpha   90.00
_cell.angle_beta   90.00
_cell.angle_gamma   90.00
#
_symmetry.space_group_name_H-M   'P 1'
#
loop_
_entity.id
_entity.type
_entity.pdbx_description
1 polymer ?
#
loop_
_entity_poly.entity_id
_entity_poly.type
_entity_poly.pdbx_seq_one_letter_code
_entity_poly.pdbx_strand_id
1 'polypeptide(L)'
;MDNLPLSLPSNRKRVPEPTWDGTAATVRQFIRNFTWVCKRHDFPPSYYVHEIMSYVPSSEFEIWESVAQDYPNWDEFVKSILGYYPQPSRADSSSRLSDLTYKFRISHNTSNKDIFFSYLRQFTIALNALELHWTVSKSEKVAGFSEGLKPIVHALIDKHNPQDMNGVIAVSAAVFDYLASFDSERREFFDELVESFDLKKCQESDIV
;
A
#
# COMPACT_ATOMS: atom_id res chain seq x y z
N MET A 1 23.25 33.11 -43.50
CA MET A 1 23.79 31.98 -42.71
C MET A 1 23.87 32.50 -41.29
N ASP A 2 22.83 32.24 -40.50
CA ASP A 2 22.70 32.74 -39.14
C ASP A 2 22.80 31.58 -38.15
N ASN A 3 23.56 31.85 -37.10
CA ASN A 3 24.10 30.92 -36.12
C ASN A 3 23.01 30.18 -35.30
N LEU A 4 23.09 28.85 -35.27
CA LEU A 4 22.45 28.01 -34.25
C LEU A 4 23.26 28.11 -32.94
N PRO A 5 22.65 28.42 -31.78
CA PRO A 5 23.34 28.32 -30.52
C PRO A 5 23.46 26.86 -30.06
N LEU A 6 24.71 26.55 -29.73
CA LEU A 6 25.26 25.51 -28.86
C LEU A 6 24.28 24.68 -28.01
N SER A 7 24.38 23.36 -28.21
CA SER A 7 24.43 22.31 -27.18
C SER A 7 23.73 22.61 -25.84
N LEU A 8 22.53 22.04 -25.67
CA LEU A 8 21.89 21.87 -24.37
C LEU A 8 22.81 21.04 -23.45
N PRO A 9 23.00 21.43 -22.18
CA PRO A 9 23.92 20.75 -21.27
C PRO A 9 23.45 19.32 -21.01
N SER A 10 24.25 18.37 -21.50
CA SER A 10 24.10 16.93 -21.28
C SER A 10 24.46 16.58 -19.83
N ASN A 11 23.61 16.97 -18.88
CA ASN A 11 23.81 16.64 -17.46
C ASN A 11 22.52 16.22 -16.76
N ARG A 12 21.59 15.61 -17.49
CA ARG A 12 20.52 14.81 -16.87
C ARG A 12 21.14 13.47 -16.50
N LYS A 13 21.34 13.22 -15.20
CA LYS A 13 21.54 11.86 -14.68
C LYS A 13 20.51 10.96 -15.36
N ARG A 14 20.96 9.90 -16.06
CA ARG A 14 20.04 8.90 -16.62
C ARG A 14 19.13 8.44 -15.49
N VAL A 15 17.86 8.79 -15.58
CA VAL A 15 16.84 8.23 -14.71
C VAL A 15 16.92 6.71 -14.92
N PRO A 16 16.99 5.89 -13.86
CA PRO A 16 17.04 4.44 -14.01
C PRO A 16 15.94 4.00 -14.98
N GLU A 17 16.30 3.22 -16.00
CA GLU A 17 15.33 2.71 -16.96
C GLU A 17 14.22 1.99 -16.20
N PRO A 18 12.97 2.48 -16.27
CA PRO A 18 11.89 1.88 -15.52
C PRO A 18 11.63 0.47 -16.10
N THR A 19 12.02 -0.58 -15.37
CA THR A 19 11.81 -1.96 -15.80
C THR A 19 10.46 -2.49 -15.31
N TRP A 20 9.77 -3.27 -16.14
CA TRP A 20 8.52 -3.95 -15.81
C TRP A 20 8.54 -5.40 -16.35
N ASP A 21 7.73 -6.28 -15.77
CA ASP A 21 7.81 -7.74 -15.95
C ASP A 21 6.60 -8.36 -16.68
N GLY A 22 5.81 -7.55 -17.38
CA GLY A 22 4.57 -8.00 -18.03
C GLY A 22 3.33 -7.94 -17.14
N THR A 23 3.47 -7.89 -15.82
CA THR A 23 2.30 -7.94 -14.93
C THR A 23 1.53 -6.61 -14.94
N ALA A 24 0.20 -6.69 -14.81
CA ALA A 24 -0.66 -5.50 -14.77
C ALA A 24 -0.27 -4.50 -13.67
N ALA A 25 0.32 -4.99 -12.56
CA ALA A 25 0.81 -4.15 -11.48
C ALA A 25 2.08 -3.37 -11.89
N THR A 26 3.07 -4.04 -12.48
CA THR A 26 4.34 -3.39 -12.86
C THR A 26 4.16 -2.45 -14.04
N VAL A 27 3.28 -2.77 -15.01
CA VAL A 27 2.90 -1.86 -16.11
C VAL A 27 2.28 -0.57 -15.60
N ARG A 28 1.33 -0.65 -14.65
CA ARG A 28 0.71 0.55 -14.04
C ARG A 28 1.74 1.39 -13.29
N GLN A 29 2.62 0.74 -12.52
CA GLN A 29 3.68 1.40 -11.79
C GLN A 29 4.65 2.11 -12.74
N PHE A 30 5.02 1.45 -13.85
CA PHE A 30 5.85 1.98 -14.92
C PHE A 30 5.25 3.25 -15.53
N ILE A 31 4.00 3.19 -16.01
CA ILE A 31 3.28 4.33 -16.59
C ILE A 31 3.20 5.50 -15.59
N ARG A 32 2.90 5.22 -14.32
CA ARG A 32 2.82 6.23 -13.26
C ARG A 32 4.17 6.91 -13.01
N ASN A 33 5.24 6.12 -12.89
CA ASN A 33 6.59 6.64 -12.69
C ASN A 33 7.04 7.50 -13.87
N PHE A 34 6.80 7.02 -15.09
CA PHE A 34 7.09 7.75 -16.31
C PHE A 34 6.36 9.11 -16.33
N THR A 35 5.04 9.11 -16.08
CA THR A 35 4.24 10.34 -15.99
C THR A 35 4.85 11.34 -15.00
N TRP A 36 5.29 10.86 -13.83
CA TRP A 36 5.87 11.72 -12.80
C TRP A 36 7.23 12.30 -13.22
N VAL A 37 8.07 11.51 -13.89
CA VAL A 37 9.35 11.95 -14.46
C VAL A 37 9.12 13.03 -15.51
N CYS A 38 8.18 12.82 -16.43
CA CYS A 38 7.87 13.80 -17.46
C CYS A 38 7.36 15.12 -16.86
N LYS A 39 6.46 15.05 -15.86
CA LYS A 39 5.97 16.24 -15.14
C LYS A 39 7.10 16.96 -14.39
N ARG A 40 7.98 16.23 -13.71
CA ARG A 40 9.12 16.81 -12.97
C ARG A 40 10.12 17.54 -13.88
N HIS A 41 10.22 17.11 -15.13
CA HIS A 41 11.11 17.69 -16.13
C HIS A 41 10.41 18.64 -17.11
N ASP A 42 9.16 19.04 -16.81
CA ASP A 42 8.33 19.92 -17.64
C ASP A 42 8.25 19.48 -19.12
N PHE A 43 8.24 18.16 -19.35
CA PHE A 43 7.98 17.65 -20.69
C PHE A 43 6.55 18.00 -21.11
N PRO A 44 6.32 18.45 -22.35
CA PRO A 44 4.97 18.70 -22.82
C PRO A 44 4.21 17.36 -22.96
N PRO A 45 2.95 17.27 -22.48
CA PRO A 45 2.14 16.05 -22.54
C PRO A 45 2.01 15.43 -23.94
N SER A 46 2.08 16.26 -24.99
CA SER A 46 2.07 15.82 -26.40
C SER A 46 3.23 14.92 -26.79
N TYR A 47 4.32 14.89 -26.00
CA TYR A 47 5.48 14.03 -26.25
C TYR A 47 5.46 12.74 -25.43
N TYR A 48 4.53 12.56 -24.49
CA TYR A 48 4.59 11.44 -23.54
C TYR A 48 4.45 10.09 -24.24
N VAL A 49 3.53 9.99 -25.21
CA VAL A 49 3.32 8.77 -25.99
C VAL A 49 4.56 8.41 -26.80
N HIS A 50 5.18 9.38 -27.48
CA HIS A 50 6.41 9.12 -28.23
C HIS A 50 7.57 8.71 -27.31
N GLU A 51 7.71 9.39 -26.18
CA GLU A 51 8.84 9.20 -25.27
C GLU A 51 8.73 7.86 -24.52
N ILE A 52 7.52 7.42 -24.13
CA ILE A 52 7.35 6.16 -23.42
C ILE A 52 7.71 4.94 -24.28
N MET A 53 7.55 5.03 -25.61
CA MET A 53 7.89 3.94 -26.54
C MET A 53 9.37 3.53 -26.44
N SER A 54 10.26 4.47 -26.09
CA SER A 54 11.70 4.20 -25.92
C SER A 54 12.02 3.27 -24.75
N TYR A 55 11.04 3.03 -23.87
CA TYR A 55 11.16 2.20 -22.66
C TYR A 55 10.37 0.90 -22.74
N VAL A 56 9.67 0.65 -23.86
CA VAL A 56 8.87 -0.57 -24.04
C VAL A 56 9.77 -1.72 -24.50
N PRO A 57 9.78 -2.87 -23.80
CA PRO A 57 10.50 -4.06 -24.23
C PRO A 57 10.02 -4.56 -25.60
N SER A 58 10.93 -5.14 -26.38
CA SER A 58 10.62 -5.63 -27.73
C SER A 58 9.47 -6.64 -27.79
N SER A 59 9.27 -7.43 -26.72
CA SER A 59 8.18 -8.42 -26.63
C SER A 59 6.78 -7.81 -26.58
N GLU A 60 6.67 -6.52 -26.24
CA GLU A 60 5.41 -5.83 -25.98
C GLU A 60 5.23 -4.63 -26.92
N PHE A 61 6.27 -4.29 -27.69
CA PHE A 61 6.34 -3.10 -28.52
C PHE A 61 5.21 -3.04 -29.56
N GLU A 62 4.88 -4.15 -30.22
CA GLU A 62 3.82 -4.18 -31.24
C GLU A 62 2.45 -3.76 -30.68
N ILE A 63 2.10 -4.23 -29.46
CA ILE A 63 0.85 -3.86 -28.80
C ILE A 63 0.84 -2.37 -28.48
N TRP A 64 1.95 -1.86 -27.92
CA TRP A 64 2.06 -0.46 -27.53
C TRP A 64 2.09 0.48 -28.72
N GLU A 65 2.76 0.10 -29.81
CA GLU A 65 2.83 0.87 -31.05
C GLU A 65 1.46 0.98 -31.70
N SER A 66 0.72 -0.13 -31.79
CA SER A 66 -0.66 -0.12 -32.32
C SER A 66 -1.55 0.84 -31.52
N VAL A 67 -1.47 0.80 -30.19
CA VAL A 67 -2.27 1.69 -29.32
C VAL A 67 -1.81 3.14 -29.44
N ALA A 68 -0.51 3.40 -29.61
CA ALA A 68 0.03 4.74 -29.80
C ALA A 68 -0.46 5.40 -31.11
N GLN A 69 -0.63 4.61 -32.16
CA GLN A 69 -1.16 5.08 -33.45
C GLN A 69 -2.63 5.49 -33.33
N ASP A 70 -3.45 4.68 -32.64
CA ASP A 70 -4.88 4.94 -32.47
C ASP A 70 -5.18 6.02 -31.42
N TYR A 71 -4.33 6.13 -30.40
CA TYR A 71 -4.51 7.00 -29.24
C TYR A 71 -3.26 7.85 -28.98
N PRO A 72 -3.01 8.92 -29.75
CA PRO A 72 -1.82 9.78 -29.55
C PRO A 72 -1.92 10.69 -28.32
N ASN A 73 -3.08 10.77 -27.67
CA ASN A 73 -3.27 11.49 -26.41
C ASN A 73 -2.90 10.59 -25.22
N TRP A 74 -2.12 11.12 -24.27
CA TRP A 74 -1.62 10.38 -23.12
C TRP A 74 -2.70 9.65 -22.30
N ASP A 75 -3.82 10.30 -22.00
CA ASP A 75 -4.82 9.72 -21.10
C ASP A 75 -5.59 8.58 -21.77
N GLU A 76 -5.96 8.75 -23.05
CA GLU A 76 -6.62 7.69 -23.83
C GLU A 76 -5.64 6.56 -24.18
N PHE A 77 -4.37 6.88 -24.46
CA PHE A 77 -3.30 5.89 -24.62
C PHE A 77 -3.19 4.99 -23.40
N VAL A 78 -3.02 5.60 -22.21
CA VAL A 78 -2.89 4.86 -20.94
C VAL A 78 -4.11 4.00 -20.68
N LYS A 79 -5.32 4.56 -20.89
CA LYS A 79 -6.56 3.81 -20.70
C LYS A 79 -6.63 2.58 -21.61
N SER A 80 -6.30 2.72 -22.89
CA SER A 80 -6.29 1.62 -23.85
C SER A 80 -5.23 0.58 -23.52
N ILE A 81 -3.99 0.99 -23.22
CA ILE A 81 -2.91 0.08 -22.78
C ILE A 81 -3.35 -0.74 -21.57
N LEU A 82 -3.93 -0.10 -20.55
CA LEU A 82 -4.36 -0.78 -19.33
C LEU A 82 -5.52 -1.77 -19.56
N GLY A 83 -6.18 -1.73 -20.71
CA GLY A 83 -7.14 -2.74 -21.15
C GLY A 83 -6.48 -4.08 -21.54
N TYR A 84 -5.26 -4.05 -22.08
CA TYR A 84 -4.47 -5.24 -22.41
C TYR A 84 -3.85 -5.92 -21.19
N TYR A 85 -3.75 -5.19 -20.07
CA TYR A 85 -3.26 -5.71 -18.79
C TYR A 85 -4.37 -5.68 -17.73
N PRO A 86 -5.41 -6.54 -17.88
CA PRO A 86 -6.54 -6.57 -16.98
C PRO A 86 -6.12 -7.05 -15.58
N GLN A 87 -6.72 -6.45 -14.57
CA GLN A 87 -6.51 -6.86 -13.19
C GLN A 87 -7.42 -8.06 -12.85
N PRO A 88 -7.04 -8.93 -11.90
CA PRO A 88 -7.88 -10.05 -11.45
C PRO A 88 -9.27 -9.58 -11.00
N SER A 89 -10.30 -10.37 -11.30
CA SER A 89 -11.71 -10.01 -11.08
C SER A 89 -12.12 -9.98 -9.60
N ARG A 90 -13.26 -9.30 -9.33
CA ARG A 90 -13.80 -8.93 -8.00
C ARG A 90 -14.35 -10.08 -7.13
N ALA A 91 -14.53 -11.28 -7.68
CA ALA A 91 -15.31 -12.35 -7.05
C ALA A 91 -14.63 -13.05 -5.85
N ASP A 92 -13.30 -12.91 -5.69
CA ASP A 92 -12.49 -13.50 -4.62
C ASP A 92 -12.16 -12.53 -3.46
N SER A 93 -12.97 -11.48 -3.26
CA SER A 93 -12.57 -10.34 -2.41
C SER A 93 -12.61 -10.64 -0.90
N SER A 94 -13.62 -11.37 -0.42
CA SER A 94 -13.75 -11.74 1.01
C SER A 94 -12.64 -12.68 1.47
N SER A 95 -12.33 -13.70 0.66
CA SER A 95 -11.24 -14.64 0.95
C SER A 95 -9.89 -13.95 1.02
N ARG A 96 -9.62 -12.95 0.18
CA ARG A 96 -8.32 -12.24 0.17
C ARG A 96 -8.07 -11.38 1.41
N LEU A 97 -9.09 -10.73 1.96
CA LEU A 97 -8.92 -9.97 3.21
C LEU A 97 -8.71 -10.93 4.38
N SER A 98 -9.54 -11.98 4.49
CA SER A 98 -9.36 -13.01 5.52
C SER A 98 -8.02 -13.75 5.39
N ASP A 99 -7.52 -13.98 4.18
CA ASP A 99 -6.22 -14.62 3.92
C ASP A 99 -5.06 -13.73 4.37
N LEU A 100 -5.17 -12.41 4.16
CA LEU A 100 -4.19 -11.45 4.68
C LEU A 100 -4.21 -11.44 6.20
N THR A 101 -5.40 -11.32 6.80
CA THR A 101 -5.55 -11.34 8.26
C THR A 101 -5.03 -12.63 8.87
N TYR A 102 -5.32 -13.78 8.25
CA TYR A 102 -4.81 -15.09 8.67
C TYR A 102 -3.27 -15.16 8.63
N LYS A 103 -2.65 -14.69 7.54
CA LYS A 103 -1.18 -14.65 7.41
C LYS A 103 -0.53 -13.79 8.50
N PHE A 104 -1.14 -12.67 8.84
CA PHE A 104 -0.57 -11.77 9.86
C PHE A 104 -0.82 -12.25 11.29
N ARG A 105 -1.97 -12.89 11.55
CA ARG A 105 -2.32 -13.44 12.88
C ARG A 105 -1.31 -14.49 13.37
N ILE A 106 -0.69 -15.23 12.45
CA ILE A 106 0.25 -16.32 12.79
C ILE A 106 1.65 -15.80 13.11
N SER A 107 1.97 -14.53 12.80
CA SER A 107 3.37 -14.08 12.70
C SER A 107 3.78 -12.92 13.63
N HIS A 108 2.86 -12.24 14.32
CA HIS A 108 3.21 -11.00 15.04
C HIS A 108 2.80 -10.99 16.52
N ASN A 109 3.79 -10.87 17.41
CA ASN A 109 3.57 -10.53 18.82
C ASN A 109 3.27 -9.02 18.97
N THR A 110 2.05 -8.62 18.65
CA THR A 110 1.63 -7.20 18.61
C THR A 110 1.52 -6.52 19.98
N SER A 111 1.97 -7.16 21.07
CA SER A 111 2.13 -6.56 22.39
C SER A 111 3.31 -5.58 22.49
N ASN A 112 4.24 -5.64 21.53
CA ASN A 112 5.36 -4.72 21.42
C ASN A 112 5.03 -3.59 20.42
N LYS A 113 5.35 -2.34 20.78
CA LYS A 113 5.08 -1.13 19.96
C LYS A 113 5.65 -1.24 18.54
N ASP A 114 6.91 -1.64 18.40
CA ASP A 114 7.57 -1.74 17.10
C ASP A 114 6.96 -2.84 16.24
N ILE A 115 6.64 -3.98 16.85
CA ILE A 115 5.98 -5.11 16.17
C ILE A 115 4.57 -4.71 15.74
N PHE A 116 3.82 -4.00 16.58
CA PHE A 116 2.51 -3.46 16.24
C PHE A 116 2.58 -2.51 15.05
N PHE A 117 3.48 -1.53 15.05
CA PHE A 117 3.59 -0.58 13.93
C PHE A 117 4.15 -1.22 12.66
N SER A 118 4.96 -2.28 12.79
CA SER A 118 5.34 -3.14 11.67
C SER A 118 4.11 -3.85 11.09
N TYR A 119 3.28 -4.45 11.94
CA TYR A 119 2.03 -5.09 11.53
C TYR A 119 1.07 -4.10 10.86
N LEU A 120 0.83 -2.93 11.45
CA LEU A 120 0.03 -1.85 10.86
C LEU A 120 0.50 -1.48 9.45
N ARG A 121 1.81 -1.34 9.26
CA ARG A 121 2.39 -1.02 7.96
C ARG A 121 2.13 -2.13 6.94
N GLN A 122 2.38 -3.39 7.32
CA GLN A 122 2.16 -4.54 6.44
C GLN A 122 0.69 -4.68 6.06
N PHE A 123 -0.22 -4.54 7.04
CA PHE A 123 -1.67 -4.55 6.82
C PHE A 123 -2.09 -3.42 5.88
N THR A 124 -1.60 -2.20 6.09
CA THR A 124 -1.93 -1.02 5.27
C THR A 124 -1.41 -1.16 3.84
N ILE A 125 -0.21 -1.69 3.63
CA ILE A 125 0.33 -1.96 2.29
C ILE A 125 -0.57 -2.96 1.55
N ALA A 126 -0.92 -4.06 2.23
CA ALA A 126 -1.76 -5.08 1.64
C ALA A 126 -3.17 -4.53 1.34
N LEU A 127 -3.79 -3.84 2.29
CA LEU A 127 -5.08 -3.19 2.12
C LEU A 127 -5.07 -2.18 0.97
N ASN A 128 -4.04 -1.35 0.85
CA ASN A 128 -3.93 -0.41 -0.27
C ASN A 128 -3.84 -1.13 -1.62
N ALA A 129 -3.10 -2.24 -1.70
CA ALA A 129 -3.03 -3.05 -2.92
C ALA A 129 -4.38 -3.66 -3.27
N LEU A 130 -5.12 -4.16 -2.27
CA LEU A 130 -6.50 -4.61 -2.41
C LEU A 130 -7.42 -3.48 -2.89
N GLU A 131 -7.27 -2.28 -2.32
CA GLU A 131 -8.13 -1.14 -2.60
C GLU A 131 -7.93 -0.50 -3.98
N LEU A 132 -6.89 -0.90 -4.72
CA LEU A 132 -6.78 -0.59 -6.14
C LEU A 132 -7.90 -1.22 -6.98
N HIS A 133 -8.53 -2.28 -6.47
CA HIS A 133 -9.48 -3.10 -7.20
C HIS A 133 -10.89 -3.07 -6.60
N TRP A 134 -11.02 -2.75 -5.31
CA TRP A 134 -12.29 -2.69 -4.59
C TRP A 134 -12.29 -1.67 -3.45
N THR A 135 -13.44 -1.25 -2.98
CA THR A 135 -13.54 -0.42 -1.77
C THR A 135 -13.83 -1.32 -0.59
N VAL A 136 -13.00 -1.26 0.46
CA VAL A 136 -13.31 -1.92 1.75
C VAL A 136 -13.98 -0.88 2.64
N SER A 137 -15.07 -1.23 3.33
CA SER A 137 -15.71 -0.30 4.26
C SER A 137 -14.80 0.01 5.45
N LYS A 138 -14.98 1.18 6.08
CA LYS A 138 -14.17 1.57 7.25
C LYS A 138 -14.26 0.54 8.38
N SER A 139 -15.44 0.02 8.65
CA SER A 139 -15.69 -1.01 9.68
C SER A 139 -14.97 -2.32 9.37
N GLU A 140 -14.98 -2.78 8.12
CA GLU A 140 -14.28 -4.00 7.72
C GLU A 140 -12.75 -3.86 7.85
N LYS A 141 -12.21 -2.66 7.58
CA LYS A 141 -10.78 -2.38 7.77
C LYS A 141 -10.38 -2.48 9.24
N VAL A 142 -11.16 -1.86 10.11
CA VAL A 142 -10.91 -1.90 11.57
C VAL A 142 -11.03 -3.32 12.08
N ALA A 143 -12.14 -4.02 11.76
CA ALA A 143 -12.35 -5.39 12.19
C ALA A 143 -11.23 -6.34 11.72
N GLY A 144 -10.88 -6.28 10.43
CA GLY A 144 -9.82 -7.11 9.86
C GLY A 144 -8.43 -6.81 10.44
N PHE A 145 -8.14 -5.56 10.80
CA PHE A 145 -6.90 -5.22 11.51
C PHE A 145 -6.91 -5.75 12.95
N SER A 146 -8.01 -5.55 13.66
CA SER A 146 -8.15 -5.97 15.06
C SER A 146 -8.03 -7.48 15.25
N GLU A 147 -8.49 -8.29 14.28
CA GLU A 147 -8.33 -9.75 14.28
C GLU A 147 -6.87 -10.23 14.29
N GLY A 148 -5.92 -9.43 13.81
CA GLY A 148 -4.48 -9.74 13.84
C GLY A 148 -3.78 -9.32 15.14
N LEU A 149 -4.48 -8.66 16.07
CA LEU A 149 -3.91 -8.18 17.31
C LEU A 149 -3.90 -9.26 18.40
N LYS A 150 -2.95 -9.12 19.33
CA LYS A 150 -2.96 -9.84 20.60
C LYS A 150 -4.21 -9.43 21.37
N PRO A 151 -4.92 -10.36 22.03
CA PRO A 151 -6.21 -10.06 22.66
C PRO A 151 -6.19 -8.89 23.64
N ILE A 152 -5.12 -8.73 24.43
CA ILE A 152 -5.00 -7.60 25.35
C ILE A 152 -4.83 -6.25 24.64
N VAL A 153 -4.08 -6.21 23.54
CA VAL A 153 -3.90 -4.99 22.73
C VAL A 153 -5.18 -4.66 21.96
N HIS A 154 -5.85 -5.69 21.45
CA HIS A 154 -7.17 -5.58 20.83
C HIS A 154 -8.17 -4.95 21.81
N ALA A 155 -8.29 -5.51 23.02
CA ALA A 155 -9.20 -5.00 24.05
C ALA A 155 -8.91 -3.53 24.43
N LEU A 156 -7.63 -3.17 24.60
CA LEU A 156 -7.22 -1.80 24.90
C LEU A 156 -7.62 -0.81 23.79
N ILE A 157 -7.43 -1.18 22.52
CA ILE A 157 -7.80 -0.32 21.39
C ILE A 157 -9.33 -0.24 21.24
N ASP A 158 -10.03 -1.36 21.37
CA ASP A 158 -11.49 -1.46 21.22
C ASP A 158 -12.25 -0.62 22.25
N LYS A 159 -11.69 -0.45 23.46
CA LYS A 159 -12.26 0.45 24.48
C LYS A 159 -12.47 1.88 23.97
N HIS A 160 -11.68 2.32 23.00
CA HIS A 160 -11.80 3.64 22.39
C HIS A 160 -12.71 3.67 21.15
N ASN A 161 -13.24 2.52 20.72
CA ASN A 161 -14.16 2.36 19.60
C ASN A 161 -13.74 3.14 18.33
N PRO A 162 -12.54 2.86 17.77
CA PRO A 162 -12.06 3.56 16.58
C PRO A 162 -12.99 3.31 15.38
N GLN A 163 -13.40 4.38 14.70
CA GLN A 163 -14.33 4.30 13.56
C GLN A 163 -13.62 4.03 12.22
N ASP A 164 -12.31 4.22 12.16
CA ASP A 164 -11.47 3.94 11.00
C ASP A 164 -10.00 3.75 11.39
N MET A 165 -9.16 3.43 10.40
CA MET A 165 -7.73 3.19 10.61
C MET A 165 -6.97 4.41 11.14
N ASN A 166 -7.41 5.65 10.85
CA ASN A 166 -6.80 6.84 11.44
C ASN A 166 -7.09 6.90 12.95
N GLY A 167 -8.32 6.54 13.35
CA GLY A 167 -8.69 6.33 14.74
C GLY A 167 -7.81 5.27 15.43
N VAL A 168 -7.61 4.12 14.79
CA VAL A 168 -6.73 3.05 15.30
C VAL A 168 -5.31 3.57 15.53
N ILE A 169 -4.74 4.32 14.57
CA ILE A 169 -3.40 4.89 14.68
C ILE A 169 -3.31 5.86 15.87
N ALA A 170 -4.26 6.78 16.00
CA ALA A 170 -4.28 7.76 17.07
C ALA A 170 -4.40 7.09 18.45
N VAL A 171 -5.31 6.13 18.60
CA VAL A 171 -5.53 5.38 19.85
C VAL A 171 -4.32 4.54 20.21
N SER A 172 -3.74 3.82 19.23
CA SER A 172 -2.62 2.91 19.49
C SER A 172 -1.41 3.63 20.09
N ALA A 173 -1.12 4.86 19.67
CA ALA A 173 -0.06 5.66 20.28
C ALA A 173 -0.29 5.86 21.78
N ALA A 174 -1.49 6.28 22.17
CA ALA A 174 -1.87 6.48 23.57
C ALA A 174 -1.86 5.16 24.37
N VAL A 175 -2.32 4.06 23.77
CA VAL A 175 -2.29 2.73 24.39
C VAL A 175 -0.85 2.32 24.71
N PHE A 176 0.09 2.47 23.78
CA PHE A 176 1.49 2.09 24.03
C PHE A 176 2.19 3.02 25.02
N ASP A 177 1.81 4.29 25.10
CA ASP A 177 2.33 5.20 26.11
C ASP A 177 1.79 4.84 27.51
N TYR A 178 0.52 4.41 27.61
CA TYR A 178 -0.04 3.84 28.84
C TYR A 178 0.69 2.55 29.26
N LEU A 179 0.92 1.62 28.34
CA LEU A 179 1.66 0.37 28.62
C LEU A 179 3.12 0.64 29.04
N ALA A 180 3.74 1.69 28.52
CA ALA A 180 5.09 2.10 28.92
C ALA A 180 5.16 2.69 30.33
N SER A 181 4.02 3.11 30.90
CA SER A 181 3.93 3.69 32.24
C SER A 181 3.76 2.67 33.36
N PHE A 182 3.68 1.38 33.03
CA PHE A 182 3.46 0.32 34.02
C PHE A 182 4.66 0.16 34.95
N ASP A 183 4.36 0.01 36.24
CA ASP A 183 5.31 -0.50 37.21
C ASP A 183 5.58 -2.00 36.97
N SER A 184 6.50 -2.58 37.73
CA SER A 184 6.90 -3.98 37.56
C SER A 184 5.74 -4.96 37.75
N GLU A 185 4.86 -4.71 38.73
CA GLU A 185 3.74 -5.60 39.05
C GLU A 185 2.69 -5.58 37.93
N ARG A 186 2.29 -4.40 37.46
CA ARG A 186 1.39 -4.27 36.30
C ARG A 186 2.01 -4.80 35.02
N ARG A 187 3.33 -4.68 34.87
CA ARG A 187 4.04 -5.21 33.71
C ARG A 187 4.01 -6.72 33.67
N GLU A 188 4.27 -7.38 34.80
CA GLU A 188 4.16 -8.84 34.93
C GLU A 188 2.74 -9.32 34.60
N PHE A 189 1.71 -8.66 35.17
CA PHE A 189 0.32 -9.00 34.87
C PHE A 189 -0.05 -8.78 33.39
N PHE A 190 0.46 -7.71 32.76
CA PHE A 190 0.29 -7.50 31.32
C PHE A 190 0.91 -8.63 30.50
N ASP A 191 2.15 -9.02 30.81
CA ASP A 191 2.85 -10.07 30.09
C ASP A 191 2.10 -11.43 30.22
N GLU A 192 1.43 -11.71 31.34
CA GLU A 192 0.51 -12.86 31.46
C GLU A 192 -0.71 -12.76 30.52
N LEU A 193 -1.30 -11.57 30.38
CA LEU A 193 -2.43 -11.34 29.47
C LEU A 193 -2.01 -11.40 28.00
N VAL A 194 -0.77 -11.05 27.67
CA VAL A 194 -0.21 -11.19 26.31
C VAL A 194 -0.19 -12.65 25.85
N GLU A 195 0.05 -13.58 26.78
CA GLU A 195 0.02 -15.02 26.50
C GLU A 195 -1.40 -15.60 26.49
N SER A 196 -2.41 -14.82 26.92
CA SER A 196 -3.81 -15.22 26.80
C SER A 196 -4.31 -15.11 25.36
N PHE A 197 -5.05 -16.13 24.93
CA PHE A 197 -5.82 -16.11 23.68
C PHE A 197 -7.28 -15.68 23.91
N ASP A 198 -7.68 -15.43 25.16
CA ASP A 198 -9.06 -15.11 25.53
C ASP A 198 -9.26 -13.59 25.57
N LEU A 199 -9.94 -13.07 24.54
CA LEU A 199 -10.30 -11.66 24.43
C LEU A 199 -11.19 -11.19 25.58
N LYS A 200 -12.13 -12.02 26.03
CA LYS A 200 -13.06 -11.66 27.10
C LYS A 200 -12.32 -11.50 28.42
N LYS A 201 -11.40 -12.43 28.73
CA LYS A 201 -10.53 -12.31 29.91
C LYS A 201 -9.73 -11.00 29.89
N CYS A 202 -9.21 -10.61 28.71
CA CYS A 202 -8.49 -9.36 28.56
C CYS A 202 -9.40 -8.14 28.78
N GLN A 203 -10.60 -8.14 28.19
CA GLN A 203 -11.59 -7.06 28.34
C GLN A 203 -12.07 -6.86 29.78
N GLU A 204 -12.11 -7.93 30.58
CA GLU A 204 -12.51 -7.89 31.99
C GLU A 204 -11.34 -7.57 32.93
N SER A 205 -10.11 -7.45 32.41
CA SER A 205 -8.93 -7.14 33.22
C SER A 205 -8.88 -5.67 33.62
N ASP A 206 -8.28 -5.42 34.78
CA ASP A 206 -8.06 -4.11 35.37
C ASP A 206 -6.99 -3.26 34.64
N ILE A 207 -6.35 -3.84 33.62
CA ILE A 207 -5.53 -3.11 32.64
C ILE A 207 -6.39 -2.39 31.60
N VAL A 208 -7.51 -2.99 31.19
CA VAL A 208 -8.38 -2.49 30.10
C VAL A 208 -9.35 -1.45 30.62
#